data_AF-A0A7X1GXD5-F1
#
_entry.id   AF-A0A7X1GXD5-F1
#
_cell.length_a   1.000
_cell.length_b   1.000
_cell.length_c   1.000
_cell.angle_alpha   90.00
_cell.angle_beta   90.00
_cell.angle_gamma   90.00
#
_symmetry.space_group_name_H-M   'P 1'
#
loop_
_entity.id
_entity.type
_entity.pdbx_description
1 polymer ?
#
loop_
_entity_poly.entity_id
_entity_poly.type
_entity_poly.pdbx_seq_one_letter_code
_entity_poly.pdbx_strand_id
1 'polypeptide(L)'
;MEKNYSLALSLETAPTAFRVDALLAGETLLRLHPHWFVEGFSQEGGQVQVDLRDYASEATFRLQYRIETDSAGLPRVVFAQGPLSEIGFNLQAGILHARVISDQNIAVLEETFGLGLWLRGIREYLRLYLSNSPNTLFFRFLMNRVMLRMNPSQRKICIMIYKITVVEIILILVIIIGFVYFNR
;
A
#
# COMPACT_ATOMS: atom_id res chain seq x y z
N MET A 1 -17.26 -5.64 -15.55
CA MET A 1 -17.97 -5.22 -14.32
C MET A 1 -17.19 -4.09 -13.65
N GLU A 2 -17.89 -3.11 -13.07
CA GLU A 2 -17.27 -1.92 -12.44
C GLU A 2 -17.71 -1.80 -10.98
N LYS A 3 -16.78 -1.48 -10.07
CA LYS A 3 -17.08 -1.10 -8.68
C LYS A 3 -16.24 0.08 -8.25
N ASN A 4 -16.90 1.04 -7.61
CA ASN A 4 -16.28 2.21 -7.02
C ASN A 4 -16.11 1.99 -5.51
N TYR A 5 -14.88 2.13 -5.03
CA TYR A 5 -14.53 2.06 -3.62
C TYR A 5 -14.20 3.46 -3.13
N SER A 6 -14.90 3.93 -2.10
CA SER A 6 -14.50 5.19 -1.45
C SER A 6 -13.24 4.98 -0.63
N LEU A 7 -12.18 5.73 -0.93
CA LEU A 7 -10.97 5.73 -0.11
C LEU A 7 -11.10 6.70 1.06
N ALA A 8 -12.20 7.47 1.16
CA ALA A 8 -12.47 8.42 2.24
C ALA A 8 -11.24 9.28 2.60
N LEU A 9 -10.55 9.76 1.55
CA LEU A 9 -9.44 10.70 1.61
C LEU A 9 -9.89 12.00 0.96
N SER A 10 -9.98 13.08 1.73
CA SER A 10 -10.18 14.42 1.16
C SER A 10 -8.83 14.93 0.63
N LEU A 11 -8.80 15.35 -0.63
CA LEU A 11 -7.63 15.98 -1.24
C LEU A 11 -7.64 17.51 -1.12
N GLU A 12 -8.65 18.09 -0.46
CA GLU A 12 -8.77 19.54 -0.28
C GLU A 12 -7.62 20.14 0.56
N THR A 13 -7.06 19.34 1.47
CA THR A 13 -5.93 19.74 2.33
C THR A 13 -4.59 19.20 1.81
N ALA A 14 -4.54 18.68 0.59
CA ALA A 14 -3.33 18.08 0.05
C ALA A 14 -2.26 19.15 -0.24
N PRO A 15 -0.98 18.91 0.11
CA PRO A 15 0.11 19.79 -0.28
C PRO A 15 0.18 19.98 -1.80
N THR A 16 0.64 21.13 -2.30
CA THR A 16 0.76 21.41 -3.74
C THR A 16 1.67 20.44 -4.49
N ALA A 17 2.60 19.78 -3.78
CA ALA A 17 3.49 18.74 -4.32
C ALA A 17 2.89 17.33 -4.27
N PHE A 18 1.67 17.15 -3.76
CA PHE A 18 1.01 15.87 -3.63
C PHE A 18 0.54 15.37 -5.01
N ARG A 19 1.24 14.37 -5.52
CA ARG A 19 0.99 13.79 -6.85
C ARG A 19 0.72 12.29 -6.71
N VAL A 20 -0.54 11.91 -6.82
CA VAL A 20 -0.98 10.51 -6.66
C VAL A 20 -0.32 9.61 -7.71
N ASP A 21 -0.15 10.11 -8.93
CA ASP A 21 0.51 9.41 -10.03
C ASP A 21 1.99 9.11 -9.74
N ALA A 22 2.71 10.08 -9.18
CA ALA A 22 4.11 9.89 -8.80
C ALA A 22 4.26 8.95 -7.59
N LEU A 23 3.32 9.02 -6.64
CA LEU A 23 3.33 8.20 -5.42
C LEU A 23 2.96 6.74 -5.67
N LEU A 24 2.12 6.47 -6.66
CA LEU A 24 1.70 5.12 -7.04
C LEU A 24 2.44 4.59 -8.28
N ALA A 25 3.53 5.25 -8.66
CA ALA A 25 4.30 4.87 -9.85
C ALA A 25 5.03 3.53 -9.70
N GLY A 26 5.15 2.83 -10.82
CA GLY A 26 5.91 1.59 -10.98
C GLY A 26 5.48 0.51 -10.00
N GLU A 27 6.45 -0.09 -9.31
CA GLU A 27 6.23 -1.18 -8.36
C GLU A 27 5.49 -0.80 -7.08
N THR A 28 5.38 0.50 -6.75
CA THR A 28 4.85 0.96 -5.46
C THR A 28 3.40 0.51 -5.27
N LEU A 29 2.57 0.65 -6.30
CA LEU A 29 1.17 0.23 -6.26
C LEU A 29 1.02 -1.25 -5.90
N LEU A 30 1.86 -2.11 -6.49
CA LEU A 30 1.81 -3.55 -6.26
C LEU A 30 2.39 -3.95 -4.89
N ARG A 31 3.45 -3.28 -4.45
CA ARG A 31 4.10 -3.54 -3.14
C ARG A 31 3.21 -3.17 -1.94
N LEU A 32 2.18 -2.35 -2.17
CA LEU A 32 1.15 -2.01 -1.20
C LEU A 32 0.12 -3.12 -0.98
N HIS A 33 0.11 -4.14 -1.84
CA HIS A 33 -0.69 -5.33 -1.61
C HIS A 33 -0.15 -6.11 -0.39
N PRO A 34 -1.00 -6.57 0.54
CA PRO A 34 -0.56 -7.17 1.80
C PRO A 34 0.18 -8.51 1.63
N HIS A 35 -0.16 -9.26 0.57
CA HIS A 35 0.34 -10.62 0.36
C HIS A 35 1.27 -10.77 -0.84
N TRP A 36 1.41 -9.74 -1.67
CA TRP A 36 2.25 -9.85 -2.86
C TRP A 36 3.67 -9.43 -2.56
N PHE A 37 4.59 -10.12 -3.20
CA PHE A 37 5.98 -9.76 -3.25
C PHE A 37 6.43 -9.62 -4.69
N VAL A 38 7.12 -8.51 -5.00
CA VAL A 38 7.69 -8.25 -6.31
C VAL A 38 9.07 -8.92 -6.37
N GLU A 39 9.17 -9.99 -7.15
CA GLU A 39 10.42 -10.73 -7.36
C GLU A 39 11.22 -10.15 -8.54
N GLY A 40 10.53 -9.72 -9.59
CA GLY A 40 11.13 -9.12 -10.78
C GLY A 40 10.32 -7.93 -11.28
N PHE A 41 11.01 -6.86 -11.69
CA PHE A 41 10.39 -5.67 -12.27
C PHE A 41 11.16 -5.29 -13.53
N SER A 42 10.45 -5.16 -14.65
CA SER A 42 10.97 -4.62 -15.89
C SER A 42 9.99 -3.59 -16.46
N GLN A 43 10.52 -2.51 -17.01
CA GLN A 43 9.74 -1.45 -17.64
C GLN A 43 10.35 -1.12 -18.99
N GLU A 44 9.62 -1.41 -20.07
CA GLU A 44 10.02 -1.13 -21.44
C GLU A 44 8.86 -0.46 -22.19
N GLY A 45 9.13 0.67 -22.87
CA GLY A 45 8.14 1.33 -23.73
C GLY A 45 6.84 1.75 -23.04
N GLY A 46 6.87 2.02 -21.73
CA GLY A 46 5.68 2.36 -20.94
C GLY A 46 4.79 1.17 -20.56
N GLN A 47 5.16 -0.05 -20.94
CA GLN A 47 4.61 -1.26 -20.34
C GLN A 47 5.49 -1.70 -19.17
N VAL A 48 4.82 -2.10 -18.10
CA VAL A 48 5.44 -2.60 -16.88
C VAL A 48 5.13 -4.08 -16.77
N GLN A 49 6.17 -4.89 -16.65
CA GLN A 49 6.07 -6.32 -16.42
C GLN A 49 6.64 -6.64 -15.04
N VAL A 50 5.84 -7.36 -14.25
CA VAL A 50 6.19 -7.67 -12.86
C VAL A 50 5.95 -9.15 -12.59
N ASP A 51 6.97 -9.80 -12.07
CA ASP A 51 6.90 -11.15 -11.55
C ASP A 51 6.53 -11.06 -10.07
N LEU A 52 5.36 -11.59 -9.74
CA LEU A 52 4.76 -11.51 -8.41
C LEU A 52 4.64 -12.89 -7.80
N ARG A 53 4.90 -12.94 -6.51
CA ARG A 53 4.60 -14.09 -5.67
C ARG A 53 3.54 -13.71 -4.66
N ASP A 54 2.44 -14.44 -4.67
CA ASP A 54 1.42 -14.32 -3.62
C ASP A 54 1.75 -15.28 -2.48
N TYR A 55 2.01 -14.73 -1.30
CA TYR A 55 2.31 -15.50 -0.09
C TYR A 55 1.07 -16.09 0.59
N ALA A 56 -0.15 -15.73 0.16
CA ALA A 56 -1.38 -16.35 0.65
C ALA A 56 -1.65 -17.69 -0.05
N SER A 57 -1.54 -17.71 -1.38
CA SER A 57 -1.74 -18.90 -2.21
C SER A 57 -0.45 -19.66 -2.57
N GLU A 58 0.71 -19.09 -2.26
CA GLU A 58 2.04 -19.51 -2.72
C GLU A 58 2.24 -19.49 -4.25
N ALA A 59 1.25 -18.99 -5.00
CA ALA A 59 1.31 -18.91 -6.44
C ALA A 59 2.29 -17.84 -6.92
N THR A 60 2.99 -18.15 -8.01
CA THR A 60 3.77 -17.17 -8.77
C THR A 60 3.03 -16.86 -10.06
N PHE A 61 2.92 -15.57 -10.38
CA PHE A 61 2.26 -15.11 -11.61
C PHE A 61 2.91 -13.84 -12.11
N ARG A 62 2.84 -13.67 -13.44
CA ARG A 62 3.37 -12.50 -14.14
C ARG A 62 2.22 -11.57 -14.48
N LEU A 63 2.35 -10.31 -14.08
CA LEU A 63 1.40 -9.24 -14.41
C LEU A 63 2.05 -8.25 -15.36
N GLN A 64 1.30 -7.88 -16.38
CA GLN A 64 1.66 -6.82 -17.32
C GLN A 64 0.62 -5.72 -17.21
N TYR A 65 1.07 -4.48 -17.01
CA TYR A 65 0.17 -3.33 -16.92
C TYR A 65 0.83 -2.07 -17.47
N ARG A 66 0.01 -1.08 -17.77
CA ARG A 66 0.42 0.28 -18.15
C ARG A 66 -0.18 1.26 -17.16
N ILE A 67 0.62 2.24 -16.75
CA ILE A 67 0.13 3.37 -15.97
C ILE A 67 -0.11 4.52 -16.94
N GLU A 68 -1.36 4.93 -17.03
CA GLU A 68 -1.80 6.12 -17.74
C GLU A 68 -2.20 7.18 -16.71
N THR A 69 -2.19 8.44 -17.11
CA THR A 69 -2.70 9.52 -16.27
C THR A 69 -3.96 10.07 -16.92
N ASP A 70 -5.05 10.14 -16.16
CA ASP A 70 -6.29 10.73 -16.65
C ASP A 70 -6.12 12.26 -16.79
N SER A 71 -7.04 12.87 -17.53
CA SER A 71 -7.23 14.32 -17.70
C SER A 71 -7.22 15.12 -16.38
N ALA A 72 -7.63 14.48 -15.27
CA ALA A 72 -7.59 15.06 -13.92
C ALA A 72 -6.22 14.92 -13.20
N GLY A 73 -5.19 14.38 -13.85
CA GLY A 73 -3.87 14.14 -13.25
C GLY A 73 -3.83 12.93 -12.31
N LEU A 74 -4.86 12.09 -12.29
CA LEU A 74 -4.95 10.90 -11.46
C LEU A 74 -4.45 9.66 -12.21
N PRO A 75 -3.73 8.73 -11.56
CA PRO A 75 -3.24 7.53 -12.22
C PRO A 75 -4.38 6.58 -12.57
N ARG A 76 -4.22 5.89 -13.69
CA ARG A 76 -5.09 4.82 -14.17
C ARG A 76 -4.19 3.66 -14.57
N VAL A 77 -4.37 2.52 -13.92
CA VAL A 77 -3.59 1.32 -14.19
C VAL A 77 -4.43 0.38 -15.04
N VAL A 78 -3.97 0.14 -16.27
CA VAL A 78 -4.62 -0.76 -17.23
C VAL A 78 -3.82 -2.05 -17.28
N PHE A 79 -4.44 -3.17 -16.93
CA PHE A 79 -3.81 -4.48 -16.94
C PHE A 79 -3.97 -5.10 -18.34
N ALA A 80 -2.87 -5.62 -18.89
CA ALA A 80 -2.88 -6.26 -20.20
C ALA A 80 -3.41 -7.70 -20.12
N GLN A 81 -3.20 -8.37 -18.99
CA GLN A 81 -3.61 -9.76 -18.76
C GLN A 81 -3.97 -9.96 -17.29
N GLY A 82 -4.96 -10.81 -17.04
CA GLY A 82 -5.42 -11.17 -15.70
C GLY A 82 -6.92 -10.90 -15.50
N PRO A 83 -7.45 -11.24 -14.32
CA PRO A 83 -8.87 -11.04 -14.01
C PRO A 83 -9.22 -9.56 -13.74
N LEU A 84 -8.22 -8.73 -13.43
CA LEU A 84 -8.34 -7.28 -13.34
C LEU A 84 -8.08 -6.67 -14.71
N SER A 85 -8.97 -5.78 -15.16
CA SER A 85 -8.80 -5.05 -16.43
C SER A 85 -8.25 -3.65 -16.16
N GLU A 86 -8.73 -2.98 -15.10
CA GLU A 86 -8.33 -1.62 -14.78
C GLU A 86 -8.51 -1.24 -13.31
N ILE A 87 -7.60 -0.41 -12.78
CA ILE A 87 -7.76 0.33 -11.53
C ILE A 87 -7.50 1.81 -11.81
N GLY A 88 -8.56 2.62 -11.81
CA GLY A 88 -8.50 4.08 -11.91
C GLY A 88 -8.73 4.73 -10.56
N PHE A 89 -8.26 5.97 -10.41
CA PHE A 89 -8.64 6.82 -9.29
C PHE A 89 -9.45 8.01 -9.80
N ASN A 90 -10.54 8.34 -9.12
CA ASN A 90 -11.38 9.48 -9.45
C ASN A 90 -11.68 10.31 -8.21
N LEU A 91 -11.93 11.60 -8.41
CA LEU A 91 -12.37 12.52 -7.37
C LEU A 91 -13.89 12.69 -7.47
N GLN A 92 -14.60 12.37 -6.39
CA GLN A 92 -16.03 12.61 -6.26
C GLN A 92 -16.25 13.51 -5.04
N ALA A 93 -16.76 14.73 -5.25
CA ALA A 93 -16.98 15.72 -4.20
C ALA A 93 -15.76 15.95 -3.28
N GLY A 94 -14.56 16.07 -3.87
CA GLY A 94 -13.30 16.29 -3.12
C GLY A 94 -12.72 15.03 -2.45
N ILE A 95 -13.44 13.90 -2.48
CA ILE A 95 -13.03 12.62 -1.92
C ILE A 95 -12.42 11.74 -3.01
N LEU A 96 -11.29 11.09 -2.71
CA LEU A 96 -10.67 10.13 -3.61
C LEU A 96 -11.43 8.79 -3.57
N HIS A 97 -11.81 8.32 -4.75
CA HIS A 97 -12.43 7.03 -4.99
C HIS A 97 -11.52 6.19 -5.90
N ALA A 98 -11.50 4.88 -5.68
CA ALA A 98 -10.84 3.92 -6.56
C ALA A 98 -11.91 3.21 -7.39
N ARG A 99 -11.79 3.29 -8.71
CA ARG A 99 -12.63 2.61 -9.68
C ARG A 99 -11.92 1.34 -10.14
N VAL A 100 -12.51 0.18 -9.86
CA VAL A 100 -11.98 -1.12 -10.29
C VAL A 100 -12.88 -1.66 -11.39
N ILE A 101 -12.28 -2.00 -12.53
CA ILE A 101 -12.95 -2.65 -13.66
C ILE A 101 -12.32 -4.02 -13.87
N SER A 102 -13.18 -5.03 -14.00
CA SER A 102 -12.80 -6.42 -14.13
C SER A 102 -13.78 -7.17 -15.02
N ASP A 103 -13.29 -8.13 -15.79
CA ASP A 103 -14.12 -9.03 -16.59
C ASP A 103 -14.78 -10.13 -15.75
N GLN A 104 -14.20 -10.46 -14.59
CA GLN A 104 -14.77 -11.40 -13.62
C GLN A 104 -15.64 -10.70 -12.56
N ASN A 105 -16.46 -11.50 -11.86
CA ASN A 105 -17.28 -11.03 -10.75
C ASN A 105 -16.40 -10.48 -9.63
N ILE A 106 -16.58 -9.20 -9.29
CA ILE A 106 -15.77 -8.47 -8.32
C ILE A 106 -15.74 -9.15 -6.94
N ALA A 107 -16.81 -9.85 -6.54
CA ALA A 107 -16.83 -10.61 -5.29
C ALA A 107 -15.74 -11.70 -5.26
N VAL A 108 -15.53 -12.37 -6.40
CA VAL A 108 -14.48 -13.40 -6.56
C VAL A 108 -13.10 -12.77 -6.50
N LEU A 109 -12.90 -11.58 -7.09
CA LEU A 109 -11.62 -10.87 -6.97
C LEU A 109 -11.35 -10.36 -5.57
N GLU A 110 -12.39 -9.93 -4.87
CA GLU A 110 -12.25 -9.47 -3.49
C GLU A 110 -11.81 -10.62 -2.57
N GLU A 111 -12.29 -11.83 -2.80
CA GLU A 111 -11.86 -13.04 -2.11
C GLU A 111 -10.47 -13.53 -2.56
N THR A 112 -10.21 -13.53 -3.87
CA THR A 112 -8.96 -14.06 -4.45
C THR A 112 -7.77 -13.14 -4.23
N PHE A 113 -7.96 -11.83 -4.39
CA PHE A 113 -6.90 -10.82 -4.38
C PHE A 113 -7.03 -9.83 -3.24
N GLY A 114 -7.96 -10.02 -2.29
CA GLY A 114 -8.07 -9.13 -1.13
C GLY A 114 -8.18 -7.64 -1.49
N LEU A 115 -8.93 -7.30 -2.56
CA LEU A 115 -9.00 -5.94 -3.12
C LEU A 115 -9.25 -4.85 -2.05
N GLY A 116 -10.13 -5.13 -1.08
CA GLY A 116 -10.40 -4.20 0.02
C GLY A 116 -9.18 -3.92 0.90
N LEU A 117 -8.35 -4.94 1.19
CA LEU A 117 -7.12 -4.77 1.95
C LEU A 117 -6.07 -4.02 1.14
N TRP A 118 -5.98 -4.30 -0.16
CA TRP A 118 -5.05 -3.60 -1.04
C TRP A 118 -5.39 -2.11 -1.16
N LEU A 119 -6.65 -1.78 -1.39
CA LEU A 119 -7.14 -0.40 -1.44
C LEU A 119 -6.97 0.31 -0.10
N ARG A 120 -7.14 -0.40 1.02
CA ARG A 120 -6.84 0.14 2.36
C ARG A 120 -5.35 0.45 2.53
N GLY A 121 -4.46 -0.40 2.01
CA GLY A 121 -3.02 -0.15 1.99
C GLY A 121 -2.66 1.11 1.19
N ILE A 122 -3.25 1.26 0.00
CA ILE A 122 -3.10 2.46 -0.84
C ILE A 122 -3.61 3.70 -0.11
N ARG A 123 -4.78 3.60 0.54
CA ARG A 123 -5.35 4.69 1.33
C ARG A 123 -4.40 5.17 2.42
N GLU A 124 -3.91 4.27 3.27
CA GLU A 124 -3.03 4.65 4.39
C GLU A 124 -1.68 5.16 3.89
N TYR A 125 -1.16 4.60 2.78
CA TYR A 125 0.02 5.14 2.12
C TYR A 125 -0.17 6.59 1.71
N LEU A 126 -1.23 6.90 0.97
CA LEU A 126 -1.54 8.27 0.54
C LEU A 126 -1.80 9.20 1.74
N ARG A 127 -2.45 8.70 2.79
CA ARG A 127 -2.70 9.46 4.03
C ARG A 127 -1.41 9.94 4.69
N LEU A 128 -0.36 9.12 4.69
CA LEU A 128 0.94 9.52 5.23
C LEU A 128 1.53 10.72 4.46
N TYR A 129 1.20 10.87 3.18
CA TYR A 129 1.64 11.99 2.34
C TYR A 129 0.78 13.25 2.47
N LEU A 130 -0.41 13.17 3.06
CA LEU A 130 -1.27 14.33 3.32
C LEU A 130 -0.83 15.17 4.53
N SER A 131 -0.11 14.57 5.50
CA SER A 131 0.36 15.27 6.70
C SER A 131 1.88 15.32 6.76
N ASN A 132 2.46 16.50 7.03
CA ASN A 132 3.92 16.73 7.12
C ASN A 132 4.47 16.72 8.56
N SER A 133 3.83 16.01 9.48
CA SER A 133 4.36 15.83 10.83
C SER A 133 5.70 15.08 10.83
N PRO A 134 6.60 15.31 11.81
CA PRO A 134 7.85 14.55 11.91
C PRO A 134 7.63 13.03 12.01
N ASN A 135 6.54 12.62 12.67
CA ASN A 135 6.14 11.20 12.74
C ASN A 135 5.84 10.64 11.35
N THR A 136 5.05 11.37 10.53
CA THR A 136 4.70 10.91 9.18
C THR A 136 5.91 10.87 8.26
N LEU A 137 6.88 11.78 8.40
CA LEU A 137 8.15 11.71 7.67
C LEU A 137 8.96 10.44 8.02
N PHE A 138 9.06 10.10 9.31
CA PHE A 138 9.70 8.86 9.74
C PHE A 138 8.99 7.62 9.15
N PHE A 139 7.66 7.57 9.23
CA PHE A 139 6.89 6.46 8.66
C PHE A 139 6.98 6.38 7.13
N ARG A 140 7.02 7.50 6.41
CA ARG A 140 7.27 7.53 4.96
C ARG A 140 8.63 6.90 4.64
N PHE A 141 9.68 7.29 5.38
CA PHE A 141 11.02 6.73 5.19
C PHE A 141 11.05 5.23 5.47
N LEU A 142 10.52 4.81 6.62
CA LEU A 142 10.46 3.40 7.01
C LEU A 142 9.70 2.55 5.99
N MET A 143 8.56 3.05 5.51
CA MET A 143 7.71 2.34 4.57
C MET A 143 8.38 2.18 3.21
N ASN A 144 8.93 3.26 2.64
CA ASN A 144 9.60 3.22 1.34
C ASN A 144 10.90 2.38 1.38
N ARG A 145 11.67 2.48 2.48
CA ARG A 145 13.00 1.87 2.55
C ARG A 145 12.99 0.44 3.05
N VAL A 146 12.11 0.12 4.01
CA VAL A 146 12.11 -1.17 4.71
C VAL A 146 10.86 -1.96 4.36
N MET A 147 9.68 -1.40 4.63
CA MET A 147 8.44 -2.19 4.52
C MET A 147 8.16 -2.63 3.08
N LEU A 148 8.20 -1.73 2.10
CA LEU A 148 7.90 -2.05 0.71
C LEU A 148 8.92 -3.02 0.09
N ARG A 149 10.15 -3.07 0.63
CA ARG A 149 11.21 -3.97 0.17
C ARG A 149 11.19 -5.36 0.81
N MET A 150 10.52 -5.51 1.95
CA MET A 150 10.43 -6.77 2.68
C MET A 150 9.34 -7.69 2.11
N ASN A 151 9.63 -8.99 2.10
CA ASN A 151 8.64 -10.03 1.81
C ASN A 151 7.56 -10.04 2.92
N PRO A 152 6.32 -10.45 2.62
CA PRO A 152 5.24 -10.55 3.60
C PRO A 152 5.62 -11.36 4.86
N SER A 153 6.43 -12.42 4.71
CA SER A 153 6.97 -13.20 5.85
C SER A 153 7.89 -12.36 6.75
N GLN A 154 8.82 -11.60 6.16
CA GLN A 154 9.72 -10.71 6.87
C GLN A 154 8.96 -9.57 7.58
N ARG A 155 7.91 -9.03 6.96
CA ARG A 155 7.05 -8.01 7.60
C ARG A 155 6.38 -8.56 8.87
N LYS A 156 5.86 -9.80 8.83
CA LYS A 156 5.25 -10.45 10.00
C LYS A 156 6.27 -10.65 11.13
N ILE A 157 7.47 -11.13 10.81
CA ILE A 157 8.55 -11.32 11.79
C ILE A 157 8.99 -9.98 12.38
N CYS A 158 9.16 -8.95 11.55
CA CYS A 158 9.53 -7.61 12.00
C CYS A 158 8.51 -7.02 12.98
N ILE A 159 7.22 -7.16 12.69
CA ILE A 159 6.14 -6.71 13.59
C ILE A 159 6.16 -7.50 14.90
N MET A 160 6.44 -8.81 14.85
CA MET A 160 6.55 -9.63 16.04
C MET A 160 7.72 -9.18 16.93
N ILE A 161 8.91 -8.99 16.34
CA ILE A 161 10.09 -8.50 17.06
C ILE A 161 9.82 -7.13 17.65
N TYR A 162 9.24 -6.20 16.88
CA TYR A 162 8.88 -4.87 17.36
C TYR A 162 7.95 -4.93 18.58
N LYS A 163 6.91 -5.77 18.54
CA LYS A 163 6.00 -5.95 19.68
C LYS A 163 6.74 -6.46 20.92
N ILE A 164 7.65 -7.41 20.76
CA ILE A 164 8.45 -7.95 21.86
C ILE A 164 9.36 -6.84 22.43
N THR A 165 10.06 -6.10 21.59
CA THR A 165 10.95 -4.99 22.03
C THR A 165 10.18 -3.90 22.77
N VAL A 166 8.96 -3.56 22.34
CA VAL A 166 8.13 -2.58 23.05
C VAL A 166 7.74 -3.09 24.45
N VAL A 167 7.33 -4.36 24.55
CA VAL A 167 7.00 -4.98 25.85
C VAL A 167 8.22 -5.01 26.77
N GLU A 168 9.40 -5.32 26.22
CA GLU A 168 10.67 -5.32 26.96
C GLU A 168 11.01 -3.93 27.51
N ILE A 169 10.89 -2.88 26.68
CA ILE A 169 11.13 -1.49 27.12
C ILE A 169 10.15 -1.10 28.24
N ILE A 170 8.88 -1.47 28.14
CA ILE A 170 7.88 -1.20 29.19
C ILE A 170 8.27 -1.91 30.49
N LEU A 171 8.69 -3.17 30.42
CA LEU A 171 9.11 -3.93 31.60
C LEU A 171 10.33 -3.31 32.30
N ILE A 172 11.33 -2.88 31.52
CA ILE A 172 12.50 -2.15 32.03
C ILE A 172 12.06 -0.85 32.72
N LEU A 173 11.15 -0.08 32.11
CA LEU A 173 10.63 1.15 32.72
C LEU A 173 9.91 0.88 34.04
N VAL A 174 9.09 -0.16 34.12
CA VAL A 174 8.38 -0.54 35.36
C VAL A 174 9.38 -0.91 36.47
N ILE A 175 10.44 -1.66 36.14
CA ILE A 175 11.49 -2.03 37.10
C ILE A 175 12.22 -0.77 37.60
N ILE A 176 12.59 0.14 36.70
CA ILE A 176 13.28 1.39 37.07
C ILE A 176 12.39 2.25 37.97
N ILE A 177 11.11 2.43 37.62
CA ILE A 177 10.16 3.23 38.41
C ILE A 177 9.94 2.58 39.78
N GLY A 178 9.73 1.27 39.83
CA GLY A 178 9.57 0.53 41.07
C GLY A 178 10.80 0.66 41.97
N PHE A 179 12.00 0.49 41.41
CA PHE A 179 13.25 0.66 42.14
C PHE A 179 13.37 2.07 42.72
N VAL A 180 13.13 3.11 41.93
CA VAL A 180 13.22 4.51 42.40
C VAL A 180 12.18 4.81 43.47
N TYR A 181 10.97 4.27 43.37
CA TYR A 181 9.90 4.52 44.34
C TYR A 181 10.11 3.78 45.66
N PHE A 182 10.62 2.55 45.64
CA PHE A 182 10.87 1.77 46.85
C PHE A 182 12.18 2.14 47.57
N ASN A 183 13.16 2.72 46.87
CA ASN A 183 14.41 3.22 47.48
C ASN A 183 14.36 4.71 47.90
N ARG A 184 13.17 5.32 47.89
CA ARG A 184 12.94 6.68 48.38
C ARG A 184 12.08 6.63 49.63
#